data_AF-A0A7Y4ZGX2-F1
#
_entry.id   AF-A0A7Y4ZGX2-F1
#
_cell.length_a   1.000
_cell.length_b   1.000
_cell.length_c   1.000
_cell.angle_alpha   90.00
_cell.angle_beta   90.00
_cell.angle_gamma   90.00
#
_symmetry.space_group_name_H-M   'P 1'
#
loop_
_entity.id
_entity.type
_entity.pdbx_description
1 polymer ?
#
loop_
_entity_poly.entity_id
_entity_poly.type
_entity_poly.pdbx_seq_one_letter_code
_entity_poly.pdbx_strand_id
1 'polypeptide(L)'
;MRLVTCALVLSLVACGGAAPTPHLAEPAAPATGTVSDAQFSGAVRDLLSSEPGSRDRAVRLEGVIAKQLLRSTTRFKSKNPDGGLASVSGAVFLMRPGELRDAVLGAAGYDALRSASREFAKRGDEGRAEATYQILSRIGPPDARADAQTHLDAINGWNKAAVTPESPVSGSGTQARAAVSRYLYELSPASRDAALAKTSEWIAQALALRETFRKGRVPPPREEANEALRAFSTGPQMLLAIHLRNYDPASAVGALEKSDLRSLTRRDLLAAVERLAKTQSADAWLEVARLLRPQPRASEDDDGVEDLEIFRAAGFAASLEAFRLDPTNGRAAIEVALRLRELGMAEAAPSALVAAAKAHPDPQFLNAGLAITMAAMETELEVEDHEAARRAFAAAK
;
A
#
# COMPACT_ATOMS: atom_id res chain seq x y z
N MET A 1 -17.31 -69.31 18.00
CA MET A 1 -17.26 -67.89 17.61
C MET A 1 -17.83 -67.05 18.74
N ARG A 2 -16.97 -66.35 19.49
CA ARG A 2 -17.36 -65.38 20.53
C ARG A 2 -16.56 -64.10 20.26
N LEU A 3 -17.28 -63.03 19.93
CA LEU A 3 -16.76 -61.67 19.80
C LEU A 3 -16.44 -61.12 21.19
N VAL A 4 -15.21 -60.66 21.39
CA VAL A 4 -14.79 -59.89 22.57
C VAL A 4 -14.65 -58.44 22.12
N THR A 5 -15.56 -57.60 22.59
CA THR A 5 -15.60 -56.16 22.37
C THR A 5 -14.74 -55.50 23.44
N CYS A 6 -13.56 -54.99 23.09
CA CYS A 6 -12.77 -54.11 23.94
C CYS A 6 -13.16 -52.65 23.65
N ALA A 7 -13.91 -52.04 24.58
CA ALA A 7 -14.17 -50.61 24.59
C ALA A 7 -12.95 -49.87 25.15
N LEU A 8 -12.30 -49.05 24.33
CA LEU A 8 -11.26 -48.11 24.75
C LEU A 8 -11.94 -46.79 25.15
N VAL A 9 -11.97 -46.51 26.45
CA VAL A 9 -12.41 -45.23 27.01
C VAL A 9 -11.19 -44.29 27.04
N LEU A 10 -11.20 -43.28 26.18
CA LEU A 10 -10.26 -42.16 26.24
C LEU A 10 -10.86 -41.05 27.11
N SER A 11 -10.22 -40.81 28.25
CA SER A 11 -10.54 -39.73 29.19
C SER A 11 -10.04 -38.39 28.65
N LEU A 12 -10.93 -37.54 28.13
CA LEU A 12 -10.64 -36.13 27.87
C LEU A 12 -10.80 -35.33 29.16
N VAL A 13 -9.68 -34.97 29.80
CA VAL A 13 -9.63 -33.91 30.81
C VAL A 13 -9.12 -32.66 30.10
N ALA A 14 -10.04 -31.77 29.73
CA ALA A 14 -9.72 -30.44 29.22
C ALA A 14 -10.63 -29.40 29.90
N CYS A 15 -10.34 -29.13 31.17
CA CYS A 15 -10.82 -27.94 31.88
C CYS A 15 -9.59 -27.21 32.41
N GLY A 16 -9.17 -26.18 31.69
CA GLY A 16 -8.07 -25.30 32.05
C GLY A 16 -8.20 -23.98 31.33
N GLY A 17 -9.10 -23.12 31.82
CA GLY A 17 -9.15 -21.71 31.42
C GLY A 17 -7.91 -21.01 31.97
N ALA A 18 -6.84 -20.98 31.17
CA ALA A 18 -5.73 -20.07 31.40
C ALA A 18 -6.16 -18.68 30.92
N ALA A 19 -6.14 -17.70 31.83
CA ALA A 19 -6.21 -16.30 31.45
C ALA A 19 -5.09 -16.01 30.43
N PRO A 20 -5.32 -15.15 29.42
CA PRO A 20 -4.28 -14.79 28.47
C PRO A 20 -3.13 -14.12 29.22
N THR A 21 -2.02 -14.83 29.36
CA THR A 21 -0.74 -14.22 29.68
C THR A 21 -0.48 -13.12 28.65
N PRO A 22 -0.16 -11.87 29.06
CA PRO A 22 0.27 -10.87 28.10
C PRO A 22 1.51 -11.41 27.39
N HIS A 23 1.36 -11.79 26.13
CA HIS A 23 2.47 -12.16 25.27
C HIS A 23 3.29 -10.88 25.05
N LEU A 24 4.33 -10.72 25.85
CA LEU A 24 5.33 -9.68 25.64
C LEU A 24 5.89 -9.90 24.24
N ALA A 25 5.70 -8.91 23.36
CA ALA A 25 6.33 -8.88 22.06
C ALA A 25 7.85 -9.12 22.22
N GLU A 26 8.41 -9.93 21.33
CA GLU A 26 9.84 -10.20 21.32
C GLU A 26 10.61 -8.86 21.25
N PRO A 27 11.65 -8.64 22.09
CA PRO A 27 12.36 -7.37 22.10
C PRO A 27 12.97 -7.09 20.73
N ALA A 28 12.71 -5.89 20.19
CA ALA A 28 13.29 -5.47 18.91
C ALA A 28 14.83 -5.40 19.02
N ALA A 29 15.54 -5.82 17.96
CA ALA A 29 17.00 -5.73 17.91
C ALA A 29 17.44 -4.25 17.89
N PRO A 30 18.67 -3.88 18.28
CA PRO A 30 19.14 -2.50 18.16
C PRO A 30 18.99 -1.95 16.73
N ALA A 31 18.55 -0.70 16.59
CA ALA A 31 18.37 -0.10 15.27
C ALA A 31 19.74 0.11 14.57
N THR A 32 19.94 -0.53 13.42
CA THR A 32 21.13 -0.39 12.58
C THR A 32 20.77 0.20 11.22
N GLY A 33 21.58 1.14 10.72
CA GLY A 33 21.37 1.73 9.40
C GLY A 33 21.75 0.81 8.23
N THR A 34 22.49 -0.27 8.50
CA THR A 34 22.84 -1.29 7.51
C THR A 34 22.08 -2.59 7.79
N VAL A 35 21.53 -3.19 6.74
CA VAL A 35 20.73 -4.42 6.79
C VAL A 35 21.28 -5.42 5.78
N SER A 36 21.85 -6.52 6.27
CA SER A 36 22.24 -7.65 5.41
C SER A 36 21.02 -8.46 4.96
N ASP A 37 21.19 -9.34 3.96
CA ASP A 37 20.10 -10.23 3.54
C ASP A 37 19.60 -11.13 4.68
N ALA A 38 20.52 -11.65 5.49
CA ALA A 38 20.17 -12.48 6.64
C ALA A 38 19.37 -11.73 7.73
N GLN A 39 19.53 -10.41 7.82
CA GLN A 39 18.86 -9.57 8.81
C GLN A 39 17.55 -8.96 8.29
N PHE A 40 17.28 -9.04 6.98
CA PHE A 40 16.22 -8.24 6.36
C PHE A 40 14.83 -8.54 6.91
N SER A 41 14.46 -9.81 7.06
CA SER A 41 13.15 -10.22 7.57
C SER A 41 12.89 -9.72 9.01
N GLY A 42 13.90 -9.80 9.87
CA GLY A 42 13.86 -9.25 11.23
C GLY A 42 13.80 -7.72 11.23
N ALA A 43 14.59 -7.06 10.38
CA ALA A 43 14.61 -5.60 10.26
C ALA A 43 13.26 -5.04 9.79
N VAL A 44 12.60 -5.71 8.83
CA VAL A 44 11.24 -5.36 8.41
C VAL A 44 10.26 -5.55 9.55
N ARG A 45 10.22 -6.71 10.22
CA ARG A 45 9.35 -6.95 11.37
C ARG A 45 9.50 -5.86 12.44
N ASP A 46 10.73 -5.56 12.82
CA ASP A 46 11.01 -4.54 13.84
C ASP A 46 10.60 -3.13 13.37
N LEU A 47 10.75 -2.80 12.08
CA LEU A 47 10.26 -1.55 11.50
C LEU A 47 8.73 -1.46 11.58
N LEU A 48 8.02 -2.54 11.30
CA LEU A 48 6.54 -2.59 11.32
C LEU A 48 5.98 -2.31 12.72
N SER A 49 6.68 -2.74 13.76
CA SER A 49 6.29 -2.51 15.17
C SER A 49 6.85 -1.22 15.76
N SER A 50 7.68 -0.47 15.04
CA SER A 50 8.32 0.73 15.57
C SER A 50 7.37 1.93 15.67
N GLU A 51 7.51 2.71 16.74
CA GLU A 51 6.69 3.90 16.97
C GLU A 51 6.92 4.97 15.88
N PRO A 52 5.86 5.53 15.27
CA PRO A 52 5.99 6.59 14.27
C PRO A 52 6.74 7.81 14.80
N GLY A 53 7.59 8.41 13.96
CA GLY A 53 8.38 9.59 14.35
C GLY A 53 9.54 9.31 15.33
N SER A 54 9.69 8.09 15.84
CA SER A 54 10.82 7.73 16.70
C SER A 54 12.15 7.70 15.91
N ARG A 55 13.25 7.98 16.61
CA ARG A 55 14.60 7.87 16.05
C ARG A 55 14.91 6.45 15.60
N ASP A 56 14.51 5.46 16.39
CA ASP A 56 14.73 4.04 16.08
C ASP A 56 14.04 3.65 14.78
N ARG A 57 12.79 4.10 14.58
CA ARG A 57 12.08 3.90 13.32
C ARG A 57 12.84 4.52 12.15
N ALA A 58 13.31 5.76 12.30
CA ALA A 58 14.04 6.45 11.23
C ALA A 58 15.30 5.68 10.79
N VAL A 59 16.06 5.11 11.74
CA VAL A 59 17.25 4.29 11.46
C VAL A 59 16.89 2.96 10.79
N ARG A 60 15.86 2.25 11.29
CA ARG A 60 15.40 1.00 10.67
C ARG A 60 14.87 1.21 9.26
N LEU A 61 14.10 2.29 9.06
CA LEU A 61 13.55 2.63 7.76
C LEU A 61 14.67 2.83 6.75
N GLU A 62 15.70 3.62 7.08
CA GLU A 62 16.85 3.83 6.20
C GLU A 62 17.50 2.52 5.74
N GLY A 63 17.76 1.59 6.68
CA GLY A 63 18.34 0.29 6.34
C GLY A 63 17.44 -0.60 5.49
N VAL A 64 16.15 -0.69 5.81
CA VAL A 64 15.18 -1.49 5.07
C VAL A 64 14.96 -0.95 3.66
N ILE A 65 14.81 0.38 3.52
CA ILE A 65 14.60 1.02 2.22
C ILE A 65 15.84 0.90 1.33
N ALA A 66 17.02 1.20 1.86
CA ALA A 66 18.26 1.06 1.10
C ALA A 66 18.43 -0.38 0.57
N LYS A 67 18.09 -1.38 1.39
CA LYS A 67 18.12 -2.78 0.99
C LYS A 67 17.07 -3.12 -0.08
N GLN A 68 15.86 -2.58 0.03
CA GLN A 68 14.82 -2.80 -0.99
C GLN A 68 15.15 -2.12 -2.33
N LEU A 69 15.73 -0.93 -2.32
CA LEU A 69 16.16 -0.27 -3.55
C LEU A 69 17.36 -1.00 -4.20
N LEU A 70 18.26 -1.58 -3.41
CA LEU A 70 19.30 -2.47 -3.94
C LEU A 70 18.71 -3.72 -4.64
N ARG A 71 17.65 -4.31 -4.06
CA ARG A 71 16.93 -5.43 -4.68
C ARG A 71 16.23 -5.03 -5.96
N SER A 72 15.56 -3.89 -5.97
CA SER A 72 14.96 -3.31 -7.17
C SER A 72 15.96 -3.22 -8.32
N THR A 73 17.15 -2.63 -8.06
CA THR A 73 18.23 -2.55 -9.06
C THR A 73 18.66 -3.91 -9.58
N THR A 74 18.76 -4.91 -8.69
CA THR A 74 19.13 -6.28 -9.08
C THR A 74 18.07 -6.90 -9.98
N ARG A 75 16.77 -6.77 -9.63
CA ARG A 75 15.64 -7.30 -10.42
C ARG A 75 15.54 -6.65 -11.80
N PHE A 76 15.73 -5.34 -11.90
CA PHE A 76 15.81 -4.65 -13.19
C PHE A 76 16.97 -5.18 -14.07
N LYS A 77 18.15 -5.38 -13.49
CA LYS A 77 19.32 -5.94 -14.21
C LYS A 77 19.07 -7.37 -14.70
N SER A 78 18.31 -8.16 -13.94
CA SER A 78 17.86 -9.50 -14.32
C SER A 78 16.66 -9.51 -15.28
N LYS A 79 16.31 -8.37 -15.90
CA LYS A 79 15.19 -8.23 -16.84
C LYS A 79 13.83 -8.60 -16.22
N ASN A 80 13.67 -8.41 -14.91
CA ASN A 80 12.41 -8.54 -14.21
C ASN A 80 11.89 -7.15 -13.79
N PRO A 81 11.30 -6.37 -14.72
CA PRO A 81 10.83 -5.01 -14.42
C PRO A 81 9.68 -5.00 -13.41
N ASP A 82 8.78 -5.98 -13.43
CA ASP A 82 7.66 -6.05 -12.48
C ASP A 82 8.16 -6.29 -11.05
N GLY A 83 9.10 -7.20 -10.85
CA GLY A 83 9.75 -7.39 -9.55
C GLY A 83 10.58 -6.17 -9.10
N GLY A 84 11.21 -5.47 -10.07
CA GLY A 84 11.93 -4.22 -9.82
C GLY A 84 11.00 -3.12 -9.32
N LEU A 85 9.86 -2.93 -9.98
CA LEU A 85 8.81 -1.98 -9.58
C LEU A 85 8.18 -2.36 -8.25
N ALA A 86 7.85 -3.64 -8.03
CA ALA A 86 7.28 -4.12 -6.77
C ALA A 86 8.19 -3.78 -5.57
N SER A 87 9.52 -3.93 -5.71
CA SER A 87 10.48 -3.50 -4.69
C SER A 87 10.49 -2.00 -4.44
N VAL A 88 10.37 -1.17 -5.49
CA VAL A 88 10.28 0.30 -5.31
C VAL A 88 8.97 0.67 -4.61
N SER A 89 7.85 0.10 -5.04
CA SER A 89 6.55 0.29 -4.39
C SER A 89 6.61 -0.14 -2.93
N GLY A 90 7.23 -1.28 -2.63
CA GLY A 90 7.41 -1.76 -1.27
C GLY A 90 8.22 -0.83 -0.39
N ALA A 91 9.32 -0.29 -0.91
CA ALA A 91 10.08 0.75 -0.24
C ALA A 91 9.19 1.97 0.08
N VAL A 92 8.51 2.52 -0.92
CA VAL A 92 7.68 3.72 -0.78
C VAL A 92 6.49 3.48 0.17
N PHE A 93 5.85 2.32 0.10
CA PHE A 93 4.62 2.03 0.86
C PHE A 93 4.89 1.80 2.35
N LEU A 94 6.11 1.40 2.72
CA LEU A 94 6.55 1.35 4.12
C LEU A 94 6.77 2.74 4.74
N MET A 95 7.00 3.77 3.91
CA MET A 95 7.21 5.13 4.39
C MET A 95 5.89 5.76 4.85
N ARG A 96 5.99 6.58 5.90
CA ARG A 96 4.96 7.52 6.32
C ARG A 96 5.23 8.91 5.71
N PRO A 97 4.22 9.79 5.69
CA PRO A 97 4.40 11.16 5.20
C PRO A 97 5.55 11.87 5.93
N GLY A 98 6.39 12.57 5.17
CA GLY A 98 7.55 13.27 5.71
C GLY A 98 8.79 12.40 6.00
N GLU A 99 8.72 11.08 5.79
CA GLU A 99 9.87 10.20 6.01
C GLU A 99 10.77 10.04 4.78
N LEU A 100 10.29 10.42 3.60
CA LEU A 100 11.08 10.42 2.37
C LEU A 100 12.15 11.52 2.44
N ARG A 101 13.39 11.12 2.68
CA ARG A 101 14.60 11.96 2.71
C ARG A 101 15.66 11.31 1.84
N ASP A 102 16.56 12.10 1.25
CA ASP A 102 17.59 11.58 0.35
C ASP A 102 18.46 10.49 1.00
N ALA A 103 18.77 10.63 2.29
CA ALA A 103 19.52 9.63 3.06
C ALA A 103 18.86 8.24 3.09
N VAL A 104 17.52 8.18 3.12
CA VAL A 104 16.75 6.92 3.20
C VAL A 104 16.89 6.08 1.93
N LEU A 105 17.25 6.70 0.79
CA LEU A 105 17.34 6.01 -0.49
C LEU A 105 18.62 5.15 -0.61
N GLY A 106 19.64 5.42 0.20
CA GLY A 106 20.91 4.71 0.17
C GLY A 106 21.66 4.80 -1.17
N ALA A 107 22.76 4.06 -1.28
CA ALA A 107 23.64 4.13 -2.46
C ALA A 107 22.97 3.62 -3.76
N ALA A 108 22.05 2.67 -3.66
CA ALA A 108 21.33 2.11 -4.81
C ALA A 108 20.12 2.95 -5.23
N GLY A 109 19.75 3.97 -4.46
CA GLY A 109 18.51 4.72 -4.65
C GLY A 109 18.41 5.41 -6.00
N TYR A 110 19.51 6.01 -6.47
CA TYR A 110 19.55 6.65 -7.78
C TYR A 110 19.29 5.66 -8.92
N ASP A 111 20.00 4.53 -8.97
CA ASP A 111 19.86 3.54 -10.05
C ASP A 111 18.47 2.86 -10.04
N ALA A 112 17.94 2.59 -8.85
CA ALA A 112 16.60 2.01 -8.69
C ALA A 112 15.52 2.97 -9.19
N LEU A 113 15.56 4.23 -8.77
CA LEU A 113 14.60 5.25 -9.18
C LEU A 113 14.71 5.59 -10.66
N ARG A 114 15.92 5.60 -11.24
CA ARG A 114 16.14 5.80 -12.68
C ARG A 114 15.54 4.67 -13.51
N SER A 115 15.65 3.44 -13.04
CA SER A 115 15.06 2.29 -13.72
C SER A 115 13.53 2.31 -13.61
N ALA A 116 13.02 2.62 -12.41
CA ALA A 116 11.59 2.74 -12.16
C ALA A 116 10.93 3.89 -12.94
N SER A 117 11.55 5.08 -12.99
CA SER A 117 10.99 6.23 -13.70
C SER A 117 10.79 5.96 -15.19
N ARG A 118 11.75 5.26 -15.81
CA ARG A 118 11.66 4.84 -17.22
C ARG A 118 10.56 3.82 -17.44
N GLU A 119 10.43 2.86 -16.54
CA GLU A 119 9.38 1.84 -16.65
C GLU A 119 7.98 2.44 -16.40
N PHE A 120 7.82 3.37 -15.45
CA PHE A 120 6.58 4.12 -15.26
C PHE A 120 6.23 4.96 -16.50
N ALA A 121 7.19 5.71 -17.03
CA ALA A 121 6.98 6.50 -18.25
C ALA A 121 6.59 5.61 -19.45
N LYS A 122 7.22 4.44 -19.60
CA LYS A 122 6.89 3.46 -20.65
C LYS A 122 5.46 2.92 -20.51
N ARG A 123 4.95 2.80 -19.28
CA ARG A 123 3.59 2.32 -18.99
C ARG A 123 2.53 3.41 -19.07
N GLY A 124 2.91 4.67 -19.31
CA GLY A 124 1.98 5.80 -19.25
C GLY A 124 1.51 6.10 -17.83
N ASP A 125 2.32 5.82 -16.81
CA ASP A 125 2.02 6.20 -15.44
C ASP A 125 2.66 7.54 -15.13
N GLU A 126 2.03 8.62 -15.60
CA GLU A 126 2.62 9.96 -15.51
C GLU A 126 2.85 10.38 -14.07
N GLY A 127 1.96 10.01 -13.14
CA GLY A 127 2.07 10.41 -11.74
C GLY A 127 3.29 9.81 -11.05
N ARG A 128 3.49 8.48 -11.16
CA ARG A 128 4.67 7.84 -10.56
C ARG A 128 5.96 8.21 -11.32
N ALA A 129 5.89 8.38 -12.63
CA ALA A 129 7.02 8.89 -13.41
C ALA A 129 7.42 10.30 -12.94
N GLU A 130 6.46 11.22 -12.79
CA GLU A 130 6.70 12.58 -12.31
C GLU A 130 7.35 12.57 -10.91
N ALA A 131 6.78 11.81 -9.96
CA ALA A 131 7.34 11.72 -8.60
C ALA A 131 8.78 11.19 -8.60
N THR A 132 9.06 10.14 -9.37
CA THR A 132 10.41 9.57 -9.44
C THR A 132 11.40 10.49 -10.15
N TYR A 133 11.01 11.17 -11.22
CA TYR A 133 11.86 12.19 -11.87
C TYR A 133 12.10 13.42 -10.98
N GLN A 134 11.14 13.83 -10.16
CA GLN A 134 11.35 14.89 -9.16
C GLN A 134 12.37 14.50 -8.09
N ILE A 135 12.41 13.23 -7.67
CA ILE A 135 13.45 12.76 -6.76
C ILE A 135 14.80 12.74 -7.48
N LEU A 136 14.86 12.22 -8.72
CA LEU A 136 16.07 12.16 -9.54
C LEU A 136 16.66 13.54 -9.84
N SER A 137 15.84 14.58 -10.03
CA SER A 137 16.31 15.95 -10.24
C SER A 137 17.01 16.54 -9.00
N ARG A 138 16.76 15.99 -7.81
CA ARG A 138 17.46 16.36 -6.57
C ARG A 138 18.73 15.54 -6.35
N ILE A 139 18.65 14.22 -6.53
CA ILE A 139 19.73 13.31 -6.10
C ILE A 139 20.70 12.89 -7.21
N GLY A 140 20.30 13.03 -8.48
CA GLY A 140 21.09 12.55 -9.62
C GLY A 140 22.38 13.36 -9.86
N PRO A 141 23.32 12.85 -10.67
CA PRO A 141 24.41 13.64 -11.21
C PRO A 141 23.90 14.75 -12.15
N PRO A 142 24.69 15.80 -12.45
CA PRO A 142 24.22 16.98 -13.18
C PRO A 142 23.55 16.70 -14.53
N ASP A 143 24.08 15.75 -15.32
CA ASP A 143 23.53 15.29 -16.59
C ASP A 143 22.15 14.62 -16.40
N ALA A 144 22.03 13.75 -15.41
CA ALA A 144 20.76 13.09 -15.09
C ALA A 144 19.71 14.06 -14.53
N ARG A 145 20.12 15.13 -13.82
CA ARG A 145 19.19 16.17 -13.38
C ARG A 145 18.60 16.94 -14.56
N ALA A 146 19.42 17.25 -15.57
CA ALA A 146 18.95 17.90 -16.78
C ALA A 146 18.00 16.99 -17.60
N ASP A 147 18.33 15.70 -17.70
CA ASP A 147 17.46 14.67 -18.32
C ASP A 147 16.12 14.56 -17.57
N ALA A 148 16.16 14.45 -16.24
CA ALA A 148 14.96 14.42 -15.40
C ALA A 148 14.10 15.67 -15.57
N GLN A 149 14.71 16.87 -15.62
CA GLN A 149 13.98 18.11 -15.85
C GLN A 149 13.28 18.12 -17.21
N THR A 150 13.95 17.64 -18.26
CA THR A 150 13.35 17.52 -19.61
C THR A 150 12.09 16.64 -19.59
N HIS A 151 12.15 15.50 -18.87
CA HIS A 151 10.99 14.63 -18.70
C HIS A 151 9.87 15.28 -17.89
N LEU A 152 10.20 16.00 -16.82
CA LEU A 152 9.20 16.72 -16.01
C LEU A 152 8.49 17.81 -16.82
N ASP A 153 9.21 18.53 -17.66
CA ASP A 153 8.63 19.56 -18.54
C ASP A 153 7.68 18.92 -19.57
N ALA A 154 8.04 17.76 -20.12
CA ALA A 154 7.19 17.01 -21.03
C ALA A 154 5.90 16.53 -20.34
N ILE A 155 6.00 15.91 -19.16
CA ILE A 155 4.84 15.45 -18.37
C ILE A 155 3.92 16.63 -18.04
N ASN A 156 4.49 17.75 -17.59
CA ASN A 156 3.72 18.96 -17.30
C ASN A 156 3.01 19.52 -18.54
N GLY A 157 3.65 19.45 -19.72
CA GLY A 157 3.03 19.82 -20.99
C GLY A 157 1.82 18.94 -21.32
N TRP A 158 1.96 17.62 -21.17
CA TRP A 158 0.90 16.65 -21.42
C TRP A 158 -0.28 16.82 -20.47
N ASN A 159 -0.02 16.96 -19.16
CA ASN A 159 -1.04 17.15 -18.14
C ASN A 159 -1.88 18.42 -18.34
N LYS A 160 -1.29 19.48 -18.90
CA LYS A 160 -2.00 20.71 -19.27
C LYS A 160 -2.88 20.51 -20.50
N ALA A 161 -2.41 19.75 -21.49
CA ALA A 161 -3.16 19.47 -22.71
C ALA A 161 -4.34 18.49 -22.49
N ALA A 162 -4.31 17.68 -21.43
CA ALA A 162 -5.33 16.68 -21.14
C ALA A 162 -6.72 17.25 -20.78
N VAL A 163 -6.83 18.52 -20.38
CA VAL A 163 -8.12 19.16 -20.09
C VAL A 163 -8.52 20.03 -21.27
N THR A 164 -9.56 19.60 -21.97
CA THR A 164 -10.18 20.37 -23.06
C THR A 164 -11.57 20.85 -22.65
N PRO A 165 -12.08 21.97 -23.20
CA PRO A 165 -13.46 22.42 -22.96
C PRO A 165 -14.52 21.39 -23.35
N GLU A 166 -14.17 20.47 -24.26
CA GLU A 166 -15.04 19.42 -24.81
C GLU A 166 -15.10 18.17 -23.93
N SER A 167 -14.16 18.00 -22.98
CA SER A 167 -14.08 16.84 -22.09
C SER A 167 -13.67 17.22 -20.66
N PRO A 168 -14.43 18.10 -19.98
CA PRO A 168 -14.04 18.65 -18.68
C PRO A 168 -14.00 17.59 -17.57
N VAL A 169 -14.90 16.60 -17.57
CA VAL A 169 -14.90 15.54 -16.56
C VAL A 169 -13.76 14.55 -16.82
N SER A 170 -13.57 14.11 -18.06
CA SER A 170 -12.50 13.16 -18.43
C SER A 170 -11.10 13.75 -18.23
N GLY A 171 -10.91 15.01 -18.60
CA GLY A 171 -9.65 15.71 -18.37
C GLY A 171 -9.34 15.87 -16.87
N SER A 172 -10.34 16.28 -16.07
CA SER A 172 -10.15 16.44 -14.62
C SER A 172 -9.90 15.10 -13.91
N GLY A 173 -10.53 14.01 -14.36
CA GLY A 173 -10.27 12.67 -13.82
C GLY A 173 -8.87 12.13 -14.16
N THR A 174 -8.35 12.45 -15.34
CA THR A 174 -6.94 12.15 -15.69
C THR A 174 -5.97 12.92 -14.78
N GLN A 175 -6.23 14.20 -14.54
CA GLN A 175 -5.42 14.99 -13.60
C GLN A 175 -5.53 14.50 -12.16
N ALA A 176 -6.71 14.06 -11.71
CA ALA A 176 -6.91 13.48 -10.39
C ALA A 176 -6.06 12.22 -10.19
N ARG A 177 -6.08 11.29 -11.16
CA ARG A 177 -5.28 10.06 -11.13
C ARG A 177 -3.78 10.34 -11.13
N ALA A 178 -3.30 11.18 -12.04
CA ALA A 178 -1.89 11.56 -12.08
C ALA A 178 -1.42 12.19 -10.75
N ALA A 179 -2.23 13.09 -10.16
CA ALA A 179 -1.91 13.71 -8.88
C ALA A 179 -1.89 12.70 -7.71
N VAL A 180 -2.81 11.74 -7.69
CA VAL A 180 -2.86 10.68 -6.69
C VAL A 180 -1.68 9.72 -6.82
N SER A 181 -1.38 9.25 -8.03
CA SER A 181 -0.22 8.40 -8.31
C SER A 181 1.10 9.09 -7.94
N ARG A 182 1.23 10.40 -8.22
CA ARG A 182 2.36 11.21 -7.77
C ARG A 182 2.47 11.26 -6.26
N TYR A 183 1.37 11.56 -5.57
CA TYR A 183 1.33 11.63 -4.10
C TYR A 183 1.81 10.33 -3.45
N LEU A 184 1.44 9.17 -4.00
CA LEU A 184 1.85 7.88 -3.46
C LEU A 184 3.36 7.68 -3.41
N TYR A 185 4.13 8.37 -4.27
CA TYR A 185 5.59 8.23 -4.38
C TYR A 185 6.36 9.43 -3.81
N GLU A 186 5.80 10.63 -3.85
CA GLU A 186 6.44 11.82 -3.29
C GLU A 186 6.18 11.96 -1.78
N LEU A 187 5.00 11.54 -1.30
CA LEU A 187 4.58 11.56 0.11
C LEU A 187 4.79 12.91 0.82
N SER A 188 4.74 14.00 0.06
CA SER A 188 4.89 15.38 0.54
C SER A 188 3.53 16.01 0.84
N PRO A 189 3.44 17.00 1.75
CA PRO A 189 2.20 17.76 1.94
C PRO A 189 1.70 18.40 0.64
N ALA A 190 2.60 18.92 -0.20
CA ALA A 190 2.24 19.57 -1.46
C ALA A 190 1.60 18.59 -2.47
N SER A 191 2.19 17.40 -2.64
CA SER A 191 1.62 16.37 -3.52
C SER A 191 0.29 15.84 -3.00
N ARG A 192 0.14 15.68 -1.68
CA ARG A 192 -1.13 15.32 -1.03
C ARG A 192 -2.21 16.36 -1.32
N ASP A 193 -1.91 17.63 -1.07
CA ASP A 193 -2.89 18.71 -1.22
C ASP A 193 -3.29 18.87 -2.69
N ALA A 194 -2.36 18.66 -3.63
CA ALA A 194 -2.66 18.58 -5.05
C ALA A 194 -3.59 17.40 -5.40
N ALA A 195 -3.33 16.20 -4.87
CA ALA A 195 -4.17 15.03 -5.07
C ALA A 195 -5.60 15.24 -4.53
N LEU A 196 -5.73 15.84 -3.34
CA LEU A 196 -7.03 16.19 -2.75
C LEU A 196 -7.78 17.23 -3.60
N ALA A 197 -7.07 18.28 -4.04
CA ALA A 197 -7.66 19.35 -4.85
C ALA A 197 -8.15 18.82 -6.21
N LYS A 198 -7.32 18.03 -6.90
CA LYS A 198 -7.67 17.46 -8.21
C LYS A 198 -8.78 16.41 -8.13
N THR A 199 -8.80 15.58 -7.10
CA THR A 199 -9.91 14.65 -6.86
C THR A 199 -11.21 15.40 -6.58
N SER A 200 -11.17 16.48 -5.79
CA SER A 200 -12.36 17.30 -5.50
C SER A 200 -12.85 18.05 -6.74
N GLU A 201 -11.94 18.57 -7.56
CA GLU A 201 -12.24 19.23 -8.84
C GLU A 201 -12.96 18.27 -9.80
N TRP A 202 -12.46 17.04 -9.93
CA TRP A 202 -13.08 16.01 -10.77
C TRP A 202 -14.52 15.68 -10.34
N ILE A 203 -14.75 15.51 -9.03
CA ILE A 203 -16.11 15.28 -8.49
C ILE A 203 -17.01 16.50 -8.77
N ALA A 204 -16.48 17.72 -8.62
CA ALA A 204 -17.23 18.94 -8.89
C ALA A 204 -17.63 19.06 -10.37
N GLN A 205 -16.74 18.71 -11.31
CA GLN A 205 -17.07 18.67 -12.74
C GLN A 205 -18.16 17.64 -13.05
N ALA A 206 -18.09 16.44 -12.45
CA ALA A 206 -19.14 15.43 -12.59
C ALA A 206 -20.50 15.92 -12.05
N LEU A 207 -20.53 16.62 -10.91
CA LEU A 207 -21.74 17.23 -10.36
C LEU A 207 -22.32 18.31 -11.29
N ALA A 208 -21.46 19.15 -11.88
CA ALA A 208 -21.86 20.18 -12.83
C ALA A 208 -22.45 19.58 -14.11
N LEU A 209 -21.86 18.49 -14.63
CA LEU A 209 -22.39 17.76 -15.77
C LEU A 209 -23.77 17.18 -15.48
N ARG A 210 -23.95 16.55 -14.31
CA ARG A 210 -25.25 16.00 -13.86
C ARG A 210 -26.32 17.10 -13.77
N GLU A 211 -25.97 18.27 -13.26
CA GLU A 211 -26.89 19.39 -13.14
C GLU A 211 -27.29 19.97 -14.50
N THR A 212 -26.33 20.06 -15.42
CA THR A 212 -26.56 20.50 -16.80
C THR A 212 -27.51 19.55 -17.52
N PHE A 213 -27.29 18.24 -17.39
CA PHE A 213 -28.22 17.22 -17.90
C PHE A 213 -29.61 17.35 -17.28
N ARG A 214 -29.71 17.56 -15.96
CA ARG A 214 -31.01 17.70 -15.26
C ARG A 214 -31.83 18.89 -15.77
N LYS A 215 -31.17 20.02 -16.04
CA LYS A 215 -31.80 21.25 -16.54
C LYS A 215 -32.13 21.20 -18.04
N GLY A 216 -31.16 20.81 -18.87
CA GLY A 216 -31.28 20.86 -20.32
C GLY A 216 -31.89 19.62 -20.96
N ARG A 217 -31.89 18.49 -20.26
CA ARG A 217 -32.32 17.17 -20.78
C ARG A 217 -31.55 16.67 -22.02
N VAL A 218 -30.42 17.30 -22.34
CA VAL A 218 -29.53 16.89 -23.42
C VAL A 218 -28.51 15.90 -22.86
N PRO A 219 -28.50 14.63 -23.32
CA PRO A 219 -27.54 13.64 -22.84
C PRO A 219 -26.10 14.07 -23.10
N PRO A 220 -25.19 13.94 -22.10
CA PRO A 220 -23.78 14.20 -22.32
C PRO A 220 -23.14 13.13 -23.22
N PRO A 221 -21.96 13.40 -23.82
CA PRO A 221 -21.18 12.38 -24.50
C PRO A 221 -20.95 11.16 -23.62
N ARG A 222 -20.91 9.97 -24.22
CA ARG A 222 -20.81 8.69 -23.48
C ARG A 222 -19.58 8.62 -22.58
N GLU A 223 -18.44 9.12 -23.05
CA GLU A 223 -17.18 9.15 -22.30
C GLU A 223 -17.30 10.01 -21.04
N GLU A 224 -17.80 11.25 -21.17
CA GLU A 224 -18.06 12.14 -20.04
C GLU A 224 -19.09 11.57 -19.05
N ALA A 225 -20.12 10.87 -19.56
CA ALA A 225 -21.12 10.22 -18.72
C ALA A 225 -20.51 9.07 -17.90
N ASN A 226 -19.72 8.21 -18.55
CA ASN A 226 -19.02 7.10 -17.91
C ASN A 226 -18.05 7.63 -16.86
N GLU A 227 -17.33 8.70 -17.19
CA GLU A 227 -16.38 9.32 -16.28
C GLU A 227 -17.06 9.96 -15.08
N ALA A 228 -18.20 10.64 -15.28
CA ALA A 228 -18.96 11.20 -14.16
C ALA A 228 -19.49 10.09 -13.22
N LEU A 229 -19.93 8.95 -13.78
CA LEU A 229 -20.30 7.79 -12.98
C LEU A 229 -19.10 7.26 -12.17
N ARG A 230 -17.91 7.20 -12.79
CA ARG A 230 -16.67 6.83 -12.10
C ARG A 230 -16.39 7.79 -10.95
N ALA A 231 -16.39 9.11 -11.21
CA ALA A 231 -16.17 10.14 -10.20
C ALA A 231 -17.11 10.02 -8.99
N PHE A 232 -18.40 9.75 -9.21
CA PHE A 232 -19.36 9.53 -8.11
C PHE A 232 -19.10 8.24 -7.34
N SER A 233 -18.65 7.19 -8.03
CA SER A 233 -18.42 5.88 -7.41
C SER A 233 -17.10 5.82 -6.63
N THR A 234 -16.01 6.39 -7.15
CA THR A 234 -14.66 6.26 -6.59
C THR A 234 -14.13 7.54 -5.96
N GLY A 235 -14.51 8.73 -6.45
CA GLY A 235 -13.96 10.02 -6.00
C GLY A 235 -14.02 10.23 -4.48
N PRO A 236 -15.19 10.11 -3.83
CA PRO A 236 -15.28 10.24 -2.37
C PRO A 236 -14.42 9.20 -1.61
N GLN A 237 -14.33 7.99 -2.15
CA GLN A 237 -13.51 6.93 -1.56
C GLN A 237 -12.01 7.26 -1.71
N MET A 238 -11.59 7.85 -2.84
CA MET A 238 -10.21 8.29 -3.07
C MET A 238 -9.82 9.38 -2.08
N LEU A 239 -10.69 10.36 -1.80
CA LEU A 239 -10.45 11.37 -0.76
C LEU A 239 -10.20 10.73 0.62
N LEU A 240 -11.04 9.76 1.01
CA LEU A 240 -10.83 8.99 2.23
C LEU A 240 -9.49 8.25 2.22
N ALA A 241 -9.18 7.57 1.12
CA ALA A 241 -7.96 6.78 0.99
C ALA A 241 -6.69 7.65 1.05
N ILE A 242 -6.69 8.86 0.47
CA ILE A 242 -5.58 9.82 0.58
C ILE A 242 -5.33 10.18 2.06
N HIS A 243 -6.37 10.46 2.84
CA HIS A 243 -6.21 10.76 4.26
C HIS A 243 -5.80 9.54 5.09
N LEU A 244 -6.37 8.37 4.83
CA LEU A 244 -6.05 7.14 5.53
C LEU A 244 -4.62 6.66 5.23
N ARG A 245 -4.09 6.91 4.03
CA ARG A 245 -2.68 6.68 3.70
C ARG A 245 -1.73 7.50 4.58
N ASN A 246 -2.19 8.66 5.08
CA ASN A 246 -1.49 9.51 6.03
C ASN A 246 -1.76 9.18 7.50
N TYR A 247 -2.49 8.10 7.80
CA TYR A 247 -2.90 7.75 9.16
C TYR A 247 -3.76 8.82 9.85
N ASP A 248 -4.56 9.58 9.07
CA ASP A 248 -5.38 10.69 9.57
C ASP A 248 -6.89 10.45 9.32
N PRO A 249 -7.53 9.59 10.13
CA PRO A 249 -8.96 9.29 9.97
C PRO A 249 -9.87 10.49 10.29
N ALA A 250 -9.41 11.43 11.13
CA ALA A 250 -10.19 12.62 11.48
C ALA A 250 -10.35 13.55 10.27
N SER A 251 -9.25 13.85 9.57
CA SER A 251 -9.32 14.65 8.34
C SER A 251 -10.06 13.91 7.22
N ALA A 252 -10.01 12.57 7.19
CA ALA A 252 -10.80 11.78 6.24
C ALA A 252 -12.31 12.04 6.39
N VAL A 253 -12.83 12.02 7.63
CA VAL A 253 -14.24 12.37 7.89
C VAL A 253 -14.51 13.84 7.52
N GLY A 254 -13.62 14.76 7.95
CA GLY A 254 -13.79 16.19 7.69
C GLY A 254 -13.79 16.56 6.20
N ALA A 255 -13.07 15.81 5.35
CA ALA A 255 -13.05 16.03 3.90
C ALA A 255 -14.42 15.76 3.24
N LEU A 256 -15.15 14.75 3.73
CA LEU A 256 -16.48 14.42 3.21
C LEU A 256 -17.55 15.42 3.66
N GLU A 257 -17.42 15.96 4.87
CA GLU A 257 -18.35 16.95 5.42
C GLU A 257 -18.27 18.28 4.70
N LYS A 258 -17.04 18.79 4.45
CA LYS A 258 -16.82 20.07 3.76
C LYS A 258 -17.36 20.09 2.32
N SER A 259 -17.49 18.91 1.71
CA SER A 259 -17.81 18.76 0.29
C SER A 259 -19.21 18.20 0.05
N ASP A 260 -20.01 17.98 1.10
CA ASP A 260 -21.33 17.32 1.06
C ASP A 260 -21.33 15.96 0.33
N LEU A 261 -20.23 15.21 0.44
CA LEU A 261 -20.02 13.95 -0.29
C LEU A 261 -20.48 12.72 0.50
N ARG A 262 -21.04 12.90 1.70
CA ARG A 262 -21.55 11.80 2.53
C ARG A 262 -22.57 10.94 1.79
N SER A 263 -23.46 11.56 1.01
CA SER A 263 -24.50 10.87 0.24
C SER A 263 -23.95 10.01 -0.90
N LEU A 264 -22.76 10.34 -1.41
CA LEU A 264 -22.07 9.61 -2.48
C LEU A 264 -21.11 8.54 -1.94
N THR A 265 -20.82 8.57 -0.64
CA THR A 265 -19.89 7.64 0.00
C THR A 265 -20.60 6.35 0.38
N ARG A 266 -19.94 5.21 0.19
CA ARG A 266 -20.41 3.92 0.69
C ARG A 266 -20.66 3.97 2.20
N ARG A 267 -21.88 3.64 2.62
CA ARG A 267 -22.33 3.76 4.02
C ARG A 267 -21.51 2.93 5.01
N ASP A 268 -21.12 1.72 4.62
CA ASP A 268 -20.29 0.82 5.43
C ASP A 268 -18.88 1.39 5.64
N LEU A 269 -18.26 1.90 4.57
CA LEU A 269 -16.96 2.55 4.65
C LEU A 269 -17.00 3.84 5.49
N LEU A 270 -18.01 4.69 5.27
CA LEU A 270 -18.17 5.92 6.06
C LEU A 270 -18.29 5.61 7.56
N ALA A 271 -19.16 4.67 7.93
CA ALA A 271 -19.35 4.28 9.33
C ALA A 271 -18.06 3.72 9.96
N ALA A 272 -17.29 2.92 9.20
CA ALA A 272 -16.01 2.39 9.67
C ALA A 272 -14.98 3.50 9.89
N VAL A 273 -14.87 4.47 8.98
CA VAL A 273 -13.94 5.61 9.12
C VAL A 273 -14.36 6.53 10.27
N GLU A 274 -15.64 6.80 10.46
CA GLU A 274 -16.15 7.57 11.60
C GLU A 274 -15.88 6.87 12.94
N ARG A 275 -15.99 5.54 12.98
CA ARG A 275 -15.62 4.74 14.14
C ARG A 275 -14.11 4.83 14.40
N LEU A 276 -13.32 4.68 13.34
CA LEU A 276 -11.86 4.76 13.41
C LEU A 276 -11.39 6.13 13.91
N ALA A 277 -12.01 7.22 13.44
CA ALA A 277 -11.71 8.57 13.90
C ALA A 277 -11.97 8.77 15.41
N LYS A 278 -12.91 8.01 15.99
CA LYS A 278 -13.23 8.03 17.43
C LYS A 278 -12.37 7.07 18.24
N THR A 279 -12.08 5.90 17.69
CA THR A 279 -11.39 4.79 18.39
C THR A 279 -10.39 4.16 17.42
N GLN A 280 -9.13 4.57 17.55
CA GLN A 280 -8.02 4.08 16.72
C GLN A 280 -7.47 2.74 17.24
N SER A 281 -8.34 1.73 17.38
CA SER A 281 -7.95 0.38 17.76
C SER A 281 -7.49 -0.44 16.55
N ALA A 282 -6.77 -1.54 16.78
CA ALA A 282 -6.34 -2.45 15.72
C ALA A 282 -7.54 -2.97 14.88
N ASP A 283 -8.64 -3.35 15.53
CA ASP A 283 -9.85 -3.81 14.85
C ASP A 283 -10.51 -2.75 13.97
N ALA A 284 -10.54 -1.49 14.43
CA ALA A 284 -11.10 -0.39 13.65
C ALA A 284 -10.27 -0.13 12.37
N TRP A 285 -8.94 -0.21 12.47
CA TRP A 285 -8.05 -0.12 11.32
C TRP A 285 -8.25 -1.29 10.35
N LEU A 286 -8.39 -2.52 10.85
CA LEU A 286 -8.65 -3.70 10.01
C LEU A 286 -10.01 -3.66 9.31
N GLU A 287 -11.03 -3.11 9.95
CA GLU A 287 -12.35 -2.93 9.33
C GLU A 287 -12.24 -2.03 8.10
N VAL A 288 -11.54 -0.89 8.23
CA VAL A 288 -11.28 0.04 7.12
C VAL A 288 -10.41 -0.61 6.05
N ALA A 289 -9.32 -1.29 6.42
CA ALA A 289 -8.44 -1.99 5.48
C ALA A 289 -9.22 -2.99 4.60
N ARG A 290 -10.14 -3.75 5.20
CA ARG A 290 -11.01 -4.69 4.50
C ARG A 290 -11.96 -3.99 3.53
N LEU A 291 -12.55 -2.87 3.95
CA LEU A 291 -13.55 -2.14 3.15
C LEU A 291 -12.92 -1.39 1.96
N LEU A 292 -11.64 -1.02 2.07
CA LEU A 292 -10.83 -0.44 1.01
C LEU A 292 -10.27 -1.49 0.04
N ARG A 293 -10.40 -2.79 0.31
CA ARG A 293 -9.88 -3.81 -0.61
C ARG A 293 -10.60 -3.67 -1.97
N PRO A 294 -9.85 -3.54 -3.08
CA PRO A 294 -10.44 -3.62 -4.41
C PRO A 294 -11.26 -4.89 -4.56
N GLN A 295 -12.51 -4.77 -5.00
CA GLN A 295 -13.31 -5.93 -5.36
C GLN A 295 -12.77 -6.48 -6.69
N PRO A 296 -12.61 -7.81 -6.84
CA PRO A 296 -12.27 -8.38 -8.13
C PRO A 296 -13.36 -7.98 -9.14
N ARG A 297 -13.01 -7.18 -10.15
CA ARG A 297 -13.93 -6.86 -11.26
C ARG A 297 -13.99 -8.06 -12.20
N ALA A 298 -15.17 -8.28 -12.79
CA ALA A 298 -15.45 -9.44 -13.64
C ALA A 298 -15.00 -9.29 -15.10
N SER A 299 -14.36 -8.19 -15.50
CA SER A 299 -13.92 -7.95 -16.88
C SER A 299 -12.49 -7.41 -16.95
N GLU A 300 -11.69 -8.01 -17.84
CA GLU A 300 -10.28 -7.69 -18.10
C GLU A 300 -10.09 -6.34 -18.86
N ASP A 301 -11.17 -5.77 -19.41
CA ASP A 301 -11.12 -4.59 -20.30
C ASP A 301 -11.36 -3.22 -19.61
N ASP A 302 -11.27 -3.15 -18.26
CA ASP A 302 -11.58 -1.90 -17.54
C ASP A 302 -10.30 -1.15 -17.13
N ASP A 303 -10.06 0.02 -17.76
CA ASP A 303 -8.97 0.98 -17.49
C ASP A 303 -8.93 1.53 -16.04
N GLY A 304 -9.78 1.01 -15.14
CA GLY A 304 -9.89 1.40 -13.75
C GLY A 304 -8.77 0.89 -12.84
N VAL A 305 -7.67 0.35 -13.37
CA VAL A 305 -6.55 -0.23 -12.60
C VAL A 305 -5.82 0.82 -11.75
N GLU A 306 -5.72 2.06 -12.22
CA GLU A 306 -5.01 3.15 -11.54
C GLU A 306 -5.70 3.61 -10.25
N ASP A 307 -7.04 3.73 -10.27
CA ASP A 307 -7.83 4.10 -9.09
C ASP A 307 -7.67 3.06 -7.96
N LEU A 308 -7.24 1.83 -8.28
CA LEU A 308 -7.07 0.77 -7.29
C LEU A 308 -5.83 0.93 -6.43
N GLU A 309 -4.81 1.66 -6.89
CA GLU A 309 -3.55 1.71 -6.15
C GLU A 309 -3.70 2.49 -4.84
N ILE A 310 -4.34 3.66 -4.86
CA ILE A 310 -4.54 4.45 -3.64
C ILE A 310 -5.33 3.66 -2.59
N PHE A 311 -6.29 2.83 -3.02
CA PHE A 311 -7.02 1.94 -2.12
C PHE A 311 -6.13 0.82 -1.55
N ARG A 312 -5.27 0.22 -2.38
CA ARG A 312 -4.27 -0.77 -1.91
C ARG A 312 -3.29 -0.14 -0.93
N ALA A 313 -2.78 1.05 -1.22
CA ALA A 313 -1.82 1.76 -0.38
C ALA A 313 -2.45 2.20 0.95
N ALA A 314 -3.66 2.75 0.93
CA ALA A 314 -4.40 3.13 2.14
C ALA A 314 -4.82 1.90 2.96
N GLY A 315 -5.26 0.83 2.30
CA GLY A 315 -5.58 -0.44 2.94
C GLY A 315 -4.35 -1.06 3.61
N PHE A 316 -3.19 -1.03 2.94
CA PHE A 316 -1.93 -1.50 3.53
C PHE A 316 -1.50 -0.61 4.70
N ALA A 317 -1.57 0.72 4.59
CA ALA A 317 -1.30 1.63 5.70
C ALA A 317 -2.20 1.33 6.92
N ALA A 318 -3.48 1.06 6.69
CA ALA A 318 -4.40 0.64 7.74
C ALA A 318 -4.00 -0.71 8.36
N SER A 319 -3.62 -1.71 7.56
CA SER A 319 -3.11 -2.99 8.06
C SER A 319 -1.79 -2.84 8.84
N LEU A 320 -0.90 -1.94 8.42
CA LEU A 320 0.34 -1.62 9.13
C LEU A 320 0.04 -1.00 10.50
N GLU A 321 -0.90 -0.07 10.58
CA GLU A 321 -1.28 0.54 11.86
C GLU A 321 -1.95 -0.48 12.79
N ALA A 322 -2.82 -1.34 12.26
CA ALA A 322 -3.41 -2.41 13.03
C ALA A 322 -2.34 -3.37 13.59
N PHE A 323 -1.39 -3.78 12.75
CA PHE A 323 -0.29 -4.67 13.16
C PHE A 323 0.62 -4.02 14.21
N ARG A 324 0.89 -2.72 14.08
CA ARG A 324 1.70 -1.98 15.05
C ARG A 324 1.01 -1.93 16.42
N LEU A 325 -0.31 -1.69 16.44
CA LEU A 325 -1.10 -1.62 17.66
C LEU A 325 -1.25 -2.99 18.33
N ASP A 326 -1.40 -4.06 17.54
CA ASP A 326 -1.48 -5.43 18.02
C ASP A 326 -0.85 -6.43 17.03
N PRO A 327 0.44 -6.78 17.21
CA PRO A 327 1.12 -7.75 16.35
C PRO A 327 0.69 -9.20 16.61
N THR A 328 -0.09 -9.45 17.67
CA THR A 328 -0.65 -10.77 17.96
C THR A 328 -1.96 -11.02 17.23
N ASN A 329 -2.61 -9.96 16.72
CA ASN A 329 -3.82 -10.08 15.91
C ASN A 329 -3.53 -10.82 14.59
N GLY A 330 -4.01 -12.06 14.50
CA GLY A 330 -3.77 -12.91 13.34
C GLY A 330 -4.25 -12.31 12.01
N ARG A 331 -5.33 -11.54 12.00
CA ARG A 331 -5.82 -10.89 10.77
C ARG A 331 -4.87 -9.79 10.31
N ALA A 332 -4.38 -8.95 11.23
CA ALA A 332 -3.38 -7.93 10.89
C ALA A 332 -2.09 -8.57 10.36
N ALA A 333 -1.59 -9.60 11.05
CA ALA A 333 -0.39 -10.33 10.65
C ALA A 333 -0.51 -10.95 9.25
N ILE A 334 -1.63 -11.61 8.96
CA ILE A 334 -1.90 -12.20 7.63
C ILE A 334 -1.95 -11.13 6.54
N GLU A 335 -2.70 -10.04 6.76
CA GLU A 335 -2.82 -8.97 5.75
C GLU A 335 -1.47 -8.32 5.46
N VAL A 336 -0.68 -8.03 6.49
CA VAL A 336 0.67 -7.47 6.32
C VAL A 336 1.57 -8.46 5.58
N ALA A 337 1.58 -9.75 5.97
CA ALA A 337 2.40 -10.77 5.30
C ALA A 337 2.08 -10.90 3.80
N LEU A 338 0.78 -10.94 3.44
CA LEU A 338 0.36 -10.99 2.04
C LEU A 338 0.84 -9.75 1.25
N ARG A 339 0.72 -8.55 1.84
CA ARG A 339 1.18 -7.32 1.20
C ARG A 339 2.70 -7.23 1.07
N LEU A 340 3.46 -7.69 2.07
CA LEU A 340 4.92 -7.75 1.97
C LEU A 340 5.35 -8.60 0.77
N ARG A 341 4.69 -9.75 0.53
CA ARG A 341 4.98 -10.59 -0.64
C ARG A 341 4.71 -9.84 -1.95
N GLU A 342 3.55 -9.22 -2.09
CA GLU A 342 3.18 -8.42 -3.28
C GLU A 342 4.13 -7.24 -3.51
N LEU A 343 4.70 -6.68 -2.45
CA LEU A 343 5.58 -5.52 -2.46
C LEU A 343 7.07 -5.89 -2.52
N GLY A 344 7.39 -7.07 -3.06
CA GLY A 344 8.78 -7.49 -3.31
C GLY A 344 9.58 -7.83 -2.04
N MET A 345 8.90 -8.07 -0.92
CA MET A 345 9.46 -8.43 0.39
C MET A 345 9.00 -9.83 0.82
N ALA A 346 8.93 -10.79 -0.09
CA ALA A 346 8.39 -12.12 0.19
C ALA A 346 9.15 -12.83 1.33
N GLU A 347 10.48 -12.75 1.38
CA GLU A 347 11.25 -13.31 2.50
C GLU A 347 10.99 -12.68 3.89
N ALA A 348 10.38 -11.49 3.95
CA ALA A 348 9.96 -10.86 5.20
C ALA A 348 8.50 -11.18 5.58
N ALA A 349 7.70 -11.71 4.66
CA ALA A 349 6.30 -12.03 4.93
C ALA A 349 6.13 -12.99 6.13
N PRO A 350 6.93 -14.06 6.27
CA PRO A 350 6.76 -15.00 7.39
C PRO A 350 7.05 -14.40 8.76
N SER A 351 7.99 -13.44 8.87
CA SER A 351 8.36 -12.85 10.16
C SER A 351 7.23 -12.00 10.76
N ALA A 352 6.32 -11.47 9.93
CA ALA A 352 5.11 -10.78 10.40
C ALA A 352 4.10 -11.72 11.06
N LEU A 353 4.15 -13.04 10.79
CA LEU A 353 3.21 -14.02 11.32
C LEU A 353 3.62 -14.58 12.68
N VAL A 354 4.89 -14.47 13.07
CA VAL A 354 5.47 -15.18 14.22
C VAL A 354 4.77 -14.85 15.54
N ALA A 355 4.51 -13.57 15.82
CA ALA A 355 3.86 -13.16 17.07
C ALA A 355 2.41 -13.67 17.15
N ALA A 356 1.65 -13.54 16.06
CA ALA A 356 0.29 -14.07 15.97
C ALA A 356 0.25 -15.60 16.03
N ALA A 357 1.20 -16.32 15.42
CA ALA A 357 1.26 -17.78 15.50
C ALA A 357 1.51 -18.28 16.92
N LYS A 358 2.35 -17.56 17.69
CA LYS A 358 2.60 -17.85 19.11
C LYS A 358 1.35 -17.61 19.97
N ALA A 359 0.59 -16.56 19.68
CA ALA A 359 -0.64 -16.20 20.41
C ALA A 359 -1.86 -17.05 20.01
N HIS A 360 -1.92 -17.50 18.75
CA HIS A 360 -3.01 -18.25 18.16
C HIS A 360 -2.49 -19.54 17.50
N PRO A 361 -2.12 -20.57 18.28
CA PRO A 361 -1.59 -21.83 17.75
C PRO A 361 -2.67 -22.74 17.17
N ASP A 362 -3.79 -22.19 16.70
CA ASP A 362 -4.87 -22.98 16.15
C ASP A 362 -4.54 -23.50 14.73
N PRO A 363 -5.04 -24.68 14.34
CA PRO A 363 -4.68 -25.28 13.06
C PRO A 363 -5.01 -24.43 11.83
N GLN A 364 -6.05 -23.59 11.89
CA GLN A 364 -6.46 -22.78 10.74
C GLN A 364 -5.45 -21.65 10.50
N PHE A 365 -5.06 -20.95 11.58
CA PHE A 365 -4.03 -19.91 11.50
C PHE A 365 -2.68 -20.49 11.06
N LEU A 366 -2.25 -21.61 11.66
CA LEU A 366 -0.99 -22.26 11.31
C LEU A 366 -0.95 -22.74 9.85
N ASN A 367 -2.07 -23.28 9.34
CA ASN A 367 -2.18 -23.67 7.94
C ASN A 367 -2.10 -22.47 6.99
N ALA A 368 -2.78 -21.35 7.34
CA ALA A 368 -2.67 -20.12 6.58
C ALA A 368 -1.24 -19.55 6.58
N GLY A 369 -0.57 -19.58 7.73
CA GLY A 369 0.81 -19.15 7.86
C GLY A 369 1.77 -19.98 7.02
N LEU A 370 1.63 -21.31 7.06
CA LEU A 370 2.42 -22.22 6.21
C LEU A 370 2.19 -21.96 4.72
N ALA A 371 0.94 -21.77 4.30
CA ALA A 371 0.61 -21.44 2.91
C ALA A 371 1.26 -20.13 2.46
N ILE A 372 1.26 -19.09 3.30
CA ILE A 372 1.92 -17.81 3.02
C ILE A 372 3.43 -17.99 2.91
N THR A 373 4.05 -18.75 3.83
CA THR A 373 5.49 -19.04 3.79
C THR A 373 5.88 -19.80 2.52
N MET A 374 5.12 -20.82 2.14
CA MET A 374 5.38 -21.59 0.92
C MET A 374 5.26 -20.71 -0.33
N ALA A 375 4.21 -19.89 -0.42
CA ALA A 375 4.03 -18.97 -1.54
C ALA A 375 5.14 -17.89 -1.58
N ALA A 376 5.64 -17.44 -0.42
CA ALA A 376 6.77 -16.53 -0.36
C ALA A 376 8.07 -17.18 -0.88
N MET A 377 8.30 -18.46 -0.56
CA MET A 377 9.42 -19.22 -1.10
C MET A 377 9.30 -19.39 -2.61
N GLU A 378 8.10 -19.71 -3.11
CA GLU A 378 7.81 -19.85 -4.54
C GLU A 378 8.11 -18.55 -5.30
N THR A 379 7.64 -17.40 -4.81
CA THR A 379 7.93 -16.09 -5.41
C THR A 379 9.43 -15.81 -5.55
N GLU A 380 10.24 -16.16 -4.54
CA GLU A 380 11.69 -15.95 -4.62
C GLU A 380 12.39 -16.99 -5.53
N LEU A 381 11.84 -18.21 -5.63
CA LEU A 381 12.34 -19.23 -6.56
C LEU A 381 12.04 -18.89 -8.02
N GLU A 382 10.89 -18.28 -8.32
CA GLU A 382 10.51 -17.82 -9.67
C GLU A 382 11.52 -16.79 -10.24
N VAL A 383 12.21 -16.05 -9.37
CA VAL A 383 13.25 -15.10 -9.75
C VAL A 383 14.66 -15.65 -9.55
N GLU A 384 14.79 -16.97 -9.39
CA GLU A 384 16.04 -17.71 -9.22
C GLU A 384 16.85 -17.34 -7.95
N ASP A 385 16.23 -16.74 -6.93
CA ASP A 385 16.87 -16.42 -5.65
C ASP A 385 16.62 -17.53 -4.60
N HIS A 386 17.31 -18.65 -4.78
CA HIS A 386 17.24 -19.80 -3.88
C HIS A 386 17.61 -19.46 -2.42
N GLU A 387 18.51 -18.49 -2.21
CA GLU A 387 18.92 -18.08 -0.87
C GLU A 387 17.81 -17.24 -0.20
N ALA A 388 17.10 -16.39 -0.94
CA ALA A 388 15.91 -15.69 -0.42
C ALA A 388 14.80 -16.68 -0.04
N ALA A 389 14.57 -17.73 -0.82
CA ALA A 389 13.61 -18.78 -0.45
C ALA A 389 14.00 -19.48 0.88
N ARG A 390 15.29 -19.77 1.09
CA ARG A 390 15.79 -20.31 2.38
C ARG A 390 15.58 -19.33 3.52
N ARG A 391 15.82 -18.04 3.29
CA ARG A 391 15.59 -16.98 4.29
C ARG A 391 14.11 -16.81 4.61
N ALA A 392 13.21 -16.92 3.64
CA ALA A 392 11.77 -16.91 3.85
C ALA A 392 11.35 -18.04 4.80
N PHE A 393 11.83 -19.27 4.56
CA PHE A 393 11.59 -20.39 5.47
C PHE A 393 12.17 -20.16 6.86
N ALA A 394 13.40 -19.62 6.94
CA ALA A 394 14.05 -19.32 8.22
C ALA A 394 13.31 -18.24 9.02
N ALA A 395 12.69 -17.27 8.34
CA ALA A 395 11.93 -16.18 8.95
C ALA A 395 10.58 -16.63 9.57
N ALA A 396 10.13 -17.84 9.26
CA ALA A 396 8.91 -18.44 9.84
C ALA A 396 9.14 -19.09 11.22
N LYS A 397 10.39 -19.13 11.69
CA LYS A 397 10.80 -19.66 12.99
C LYS A 397 10.79 -18.53 14.02
#